data_AF-A0A946RXR9-F1
#
_entry.id   AF-A0A946RXR9-F1
#
_cell.length_a   1.000
_cell.length_b   1.000
_cell.length_c   1.000
_cell.angle_alpha   90.00
_cell.angle_beta   90.00
_cell.angle_gamma   90.00
#
_symmetry.space_group_name_H-M   'P 1'
#
loop_
_entity.id
_entity.type
_entity.pdbx_description
1 polymer ?
#
loop_
_entity_poly.entity_id
_entity_poly.type
_entity_poly.pdbx_seq_one_letter_code
_entity_poly.pdbx_strand_id
1 'polypeptide(L)'
;MMIKPKCILFDFGETIMLAGFDRRRWVDKWLELADNPRNVTFQMVWDAADELIDNNPARMTVHSEFRRTQFDLNLCERLGVSFNITSVELDIELAKVSYRKGLQPHTVEMLEKLKESGIEIGMVSNCVLSGKSLEDVLERNGIREYFNFVIASSDYGFRKPNPQIFKTALAKSGTSAEETWYVGDKLEFDIAGATGVGVTAVWYNAREEVADKMKPDIEVKDWWEFIRIVEQTR
;
A
#
# COMPACT_ATOMS: atom_id res chain seq x y z
N MET A 1 25.81 9.67 14.25
CA MET A 1 24.82 10.74 14.03
C MET A 1 24.02 10.34 12.81
N MET A 2 22.68 10.38 12.83
CA MET A 2 21.86 9.94 11.70
C MET A 2 21.89 10.98 10.58
N ILE A 3 22.05 10.51 9.34
CA ILE A 3 22.05 11.31 8.13
C ILE A 3 20.61 11.74 7.84
N LYS A 4 20.41 13.02 7.51
CA LYS A 4 19.09 13.52 7.10
C LYS A 4 18.65 12.84 5.79
N PRO A 5 17.46 12.22 5.74
CA PRO A 5 16.98 11.59 4.51
C PRO A 5 16.72 12.65 3.44
N LYS A 6 17.06 12.32 2.19
CA LYS A 6 16.61 13.07 1.01
C LYS A 6 15.23 12.59 0.56
N CYS A 7 14.93 11.31 0.78
CA CYS A 7 13.62 10.72 0.47
C CYS A 7 13.11 9.91 1.67
N ILE A 8 11.81 9.99 1.92
CA ILE A 8 11.10 9.13 2.86
C ILE A 8 9.99 8.40 2.10
N LEU A 9 10.04 7.07 2.14
CA LEU A 9 9.06 6.18 1.58
C LEU A 9 8.10 5.72 2.67
N PHE A 10 6.81 5.83 2.44
CA PHE A 10 5.78 5.40 3.38
C PHE A 10 5.04 4.16 2.87
N ASP A 11 4.81 3.20 3.76
CA ASP A 11 3.70 2.28 3.61
C ASP A 11 2.35 3.04 3.68
N PHE A 12 1.31 2.43 3.13
CA PHE A 12 -0.02 3.00 3.08
C PHE A 12 -0.90 2.64 4.28
N GLY A 13 -1.15 1.34 4.52
CA GLY A 13 -2.22 0.88 5.40
C GLY A 13 -1.71 0.67 6.82
N GLU A 14 -2.45 1.15 7.83
CA GLU A 14 -2.01 1.21 9.24
C GLU A 14 -0.80 2.12 9.48
N THR A 15 -0.12 2.58 8.42
CA THR A 15 0.92 3.61 8.46
C THR A 15 0.34 5.00 8.16
N ILE A 16 -0.05 5.32 6.93
CA ILE A 16 -0.63 6.65 6.57
C ILE A 16 -2.14 6.67 6.76
N MET A 17 -2.81 5.61 6.33
CA MET A 17 -4.26 5.44 6.42
C MET A 17 -4.60 4.52 7.58
N LEU A 18 -5.76 4.74 8.21
CA LEU A 18 -6.41 3.70 9.00
C LEU A 18 -6.77 2.56 8.04
N ALA A 19 -6.16 1.38 8.19
CA ALA A 19 -6.46 0.29 7.28
C ALA A 19 -7.75 -0.45 7.65
N GLY A 20 -8.20 -1.21 6.66
CA GLY A 20 -9.40 -2.01 6.69
C GLY A 20 -9.88 -2.16 5.25
N PHE A 21 -10.06 -3.42 4.83
CA PHE A 21 -10.60 -3.75 3.52
C PHE A 21 -11.97 -4.39 3.73
N ASP A 22 -13.03 -3.71 3.29
CA ASP A 22 -14.38 -4.23 3.34
C ASP A 22 -14.66 -5.08 2.08
N ARG A 23 -14.43 -6.39 2.22
CA ARG A 23 -14.65 -7.36 1.15
C ARG A 23 -16.14 -7.48 0.78
N ARG A 24 -17.06 -7.23 1.72
CA ARG A 24 -18.50 -7.29 1.42
C ARG A 24 -18.88 -6.15 0.47
N ARG A 25 -18.52 -4.91 0.83
CA ARG A 25 -18.73 -3.74 -0.03
C ARG A 25 -18.04 -3.87 -1.37
N TRP A 26 -16.86 -4.51 -1.40
CA TRP A 26 -16.16 -4.81 -2.64
C TRP A 26 -17.04 -5.65 -3.58
N VAL A 27 -17.54 -6.82 -3.12
CA VAL A 27 -18.34 -7.71 -3.97
C VAL A 27 -19.67 -7.07 -4.34
N ASP A 28 -20.32 -6.37 -3.42
CA ASP A 28 -21.58 -5.66 -3.70
C ASP A 28 -21.39 -4.64 -4.82
N LYS A 29 -20.30 -3.84 -4.78
CA LYS A 29 -19.97 -2.88 -5.85
C LYS A 29 -19.53 -3.56 -7.15
N TRP A 30 -18.80 -4.68 -7.05
CA TRP A 30 -18.42 -5.49 -8.21
C TRP A 30 -19.66 -5.98 -8.97
N LEU A 31 -20.67 -6.51 -8.24
CA LEU A 31 -21.93 -6.96 -8.81
C LEU A 31 -22.80 -5.80 -9.34
N GLU A 32 -22.75 -4.63 -8.70
CA GLU A 32 -23.43 -3.41 -9.16
C GLU A 32 -22.91 -2.94 -10.53
N LEU A 33 -21.59 -3.01 -10.73
CA LEU A 33 -20.93 -2.56 -11.97
C LEU A 33 -20.94 -3.61 -13.09
N ALA A 34 -21.20 -4.86 -12.74
CA ALA A 34 -21.18 -6.00 -13.63
C ALA A 34 -22.43 -6.07 -14.52
N ASP A 35 -22.24 -6.38 -15.80
CA ASP A 35 -23.30 -6.97 -16.62
C ASP A 35 -23.48 -8.43 -16.20
N ASN A 36 -24.61 -8.74 -15.56
CA ASN A 36 -24.86 -9.98 -14.83
C ASN A 36 -26.07 -10.76 -15.38
N PRO A 37 -26.01 -11.29 -16.61
CA PRO A 37 -27.14 -11.97 -17.24
C PRO A 37 -27.48 -13.33 -16.58
N ARG A 38 -26.54 -13.90 -15.81
CA ARG A 38 -26.71 -15.19 -15.13
C ARG A 38 -27.26 -15.08 -13.71
N ASN A 39 -27.63 -13.87 -13.26
CA ASN A 39 -28.10 -13.61 -11.89
C ASN A 39 -27.10 -14.13 -10.83
N VAL A 40 -25.81 -13.94 -11.10
CA VAL A 40 -24.72 -14.29 -10.19
C VAL A 40 -24.92 -13.57 -8.86
N THR A 41 -24.83 -14.32 -7.78
CA THR A 41 -25.05 -13.80 -6.42
C THR A 41 -23.74 -13.46 -5.73
N PHE A 42 -23.83 -12.70 -4.64
CA PHE A 42 -22.70 -12.44 -3.74
C PHE A 42 -21.95 -13.73 -3.37
N GLN A 43 -22.67 -14.79 -2.99
CA GLN A 43 -22.05 -16.04 -2.55
C GLN A 43 -21.25 -16.70 -3.67
N MET A 44 -21.74 -16.67 -4.90
CA MET A 44 -21.02 -17.23 -6.05
C MET A 44 -19.73 -16.49 -6.35
N VAL A 45 -19.75 -15.15 -6.26
CA VAL A 45 -18.54 -14.33 -6.39
C VAL A 45 -17.58 -14.62 -5.23
N TRP A 46 -18.11 -14.69 -4.01
CA TRP A 46 -17.33 -14.97 -2.80
C TRP A 46 -16.57 -16.29 -2.90
N ASP A 47 -17.28 -17.38 -3.20
CA ASP A 47 -16.69 -18.72 -3.28
C ASP A 47 -15.61 -18.82 -4.36
N ALA A 48 -15.87 -18.22 -5.53
CA ALA A 48 -14.90 -18.23 -6.63
C ALA A 48 -13.68 -17.34 -6.35
N ALA A 49 -13.85 -16.17 -5.70
CA ALA A 49 -12.74 -15.31 -5.32
C ALA A 49 -11.88 -15.95 -4.21
N ASP A 50 -12.51 -16.60 -3.23
CA ASP A 50 -11.80 -17.26 -2.13
C ASP A 50 -10.86 -18.35 -2.64
N GLU A 51 -11.33 -19.18 -3.58
CA GLU A 51 -10.55 -20.22 -4.25
C GLU A 51 -9.36 -19.65 -5.05
N LEU A 52 -9.59 -18.58 -5.83
CA LEU A 52 -8.60 -18.07 -6.78
C LEU A 52 -7.55 -17.15 -6.16
N ILE A 53 -7.95 -16.36 -5.16
CA ILE A 53 -7.26 -15.13 -4.76
C ILE A 53 -6.82 -15.18 -3.30
N ASP A 54 -7.75 -15.49 -2.41
CA ASP A 54 -7.57 -15.24 -0.97
C ASP A 54 -6.92 -16.44 -0.27
N ASN A 55 -7.20 -17.67 -0.70
CA ASN A 55 -6.61 -18.89 -0.16
C ASN A 55 -5.65 -19.60 -1.13
N ASN A 56 -5.18 -18.91 -2.17
CA ASN A 56 -4.27 -19.50 -3.16
C ASN A 56 -2.82 -19.57 -2.64
N PRO A 57 -2.26 -20.78 -2.38
CA PRO A 57 -0.92 -20.93 -1.80
C PRO A 57 0.21 -20.39 -2.70
N ALA A 58 -0.02 -20.32 -4.01
CA ALA A 58 0.95 -19.79 -4.97
C ALA A 58 1.17 -18.27 -4.81
N ARG A 59 0.16 -17.54 -4.32
CA ARG A 59 0.30 -16.10 -4.00
C ARG A 59 1.13 -15.86 -2.74
N MET A 60 1.14 -16.81 -1.81
CA MET A 60 1.80 -16.65 -0.51
C MET A 60 3.29 -17.00 -0.53
N THR A 61 3.78 -17.69 -1.56
CA THR A 61 5.11 -18.35 -1.52
C THR A 61 6.22 -17.62 -2.27
N VAL A 62 5.92 -16.65 -3.15
CA VAL A 62 6.94 -16.05 -4.06
C VAL A 62 7.13 -14.54 -3.87
N HIS A 63 6.43 -13.89 -2.94
CA HIS A 63 6.37 -12.42 -2.81
C HIS A 63 6.15 -11.70 -4.16
N SER A 64 5.47 -12.37 -5.08
CA SER A 64 4.94 -11.80 -6.32
C SER A 64 3.60 -11.11 -6.03
N GLU A 65 3.30 -10.07 -6.78
CA GLU A 65 1.99 -9.44 -6.79
C GLU A 65 1.31 -9.65 -8.13
N PHE A 66 0.00 -9.89 -8.08
CA PHE A 66 -0.84 -9.92 -9.26
C PHE A 66 -1.99 -8.94 -9.04
N ARG A 67 -2.21 -8.07 -10.02
CA ARG A 67 -3.32 -7.10 -9.96
C ARG A 67 -4.64 -7.87 -9.90
N ARG A 68 -5.54 -7.47 -8.99
CA ARG A 68 -6.84 -8.10 -8.73
C ARG A 68 -7.64 -8.27 -10.02
N THR A 69 -7.64 -7.25 -10.88
CA THR A 69 -8.34 -7.26 -12.16
C THR A 69 -7.93 -8.39 -13.10
N GLN A 70 -6.71 -8.93 -12.98
CA GLN A 70 -6.31 -10.12 -13.74
C GLN A 70 -7.07 -11.37 -13.27
N PHE A 71 -7.39 -11.47 -11.98
CA PHE A 71 -8.27 -12.52 -11.46
C PHE A 71 -9.73 -12.23 -11.74
N ASP A 72 -10.14 -10.95 -11.76
CA ASP A 72 -11.51 -10.58 -12.10
C ASP A 72 -11.86 -11.02 -13.53
N LEU A 73 -10.91 -11.01 -14.48
CA LEU A 73 -11.11 -11.60 -15.81
C LEU A 73 -11.44 -13.09 -15.75
N ASN A 74 -10.72 -13.86 -14.91
CA ASN A 74 -11.01 -15.28 -14.72
C ASN A 74 -12.37 -15.49 -14.06
N LEU A 75 -12.68 -14.68 -13.05
CA LEU A 75 -13.95 -14.69 -12.35
C LEU A 75 -15.14 -14.38 -13.29
N CYS A 76 -14.99 -13.35 -14.11
CA CYS A 76 -15.92 -12.98 -15.18
C CYS A 76 -16.21 -14.15 -16.11
N GLU A 77 -15.17 -14.83 -16.62
CA GLU A 77 -15.33 -16.00 -17.50
C GLU A 77 -16.06 -17.16 -16.81
N ARG A 78 -15.65 -17.50 -15.58
CA ARG A 78 -16.28 -18.58 -14.79
C ARG A 78 -17.75 -18.31 -14.51
N LEU A 79 -18.08 -17.07 -14.15
CA LEU A 79 -19.41 -16.68 -13.71
C LEU A 79 -20.29 -16.17 -14.85
N GLY A 80 -19.75 -15.99 -16.06
CA GLY A 80 -20.48 -15.44 -17.20
C GLY A 80 -20.93 -14.00 -17.00
N VAL A 81 -20.04 -13.19 -16.42
CA VAL A 81 -20.23 -11.76 -16.11
C VAL A 81 -19.24 -10.95 -16.92
N SER A 82 -19.57 -9.71 -17.26
CA SER A 82 -18.65 -8.79 -17.93
C SER A 82 -18.72 -7.37 -17.37
N PHE A 83 -17.74 -6.53 -17.73
CA PHE A 83 -17.70 -5.12 -17.36
C PHE A 83 -17.63 -4.24 -18.61
N ASN A 84 -18.41 -3.16 -18.62
CA ASN A 84 -18.39 -2.15 -19.68
C ASN A 84 -17.47 -0.96 -19.37
N ILE A 85 -16.55 -1.14 -18.42
CA ILE A 85 -15.54 -0.16 -17.99
C ILE A 85 -14.16 -0.80 -18.04
N THR A 86 -13.12 0.03 -18.09
CA THR A 86 -11.73 -0.45 -18.08
C THR A 86 -11.37 -1.06 -16.72
N SER A 87 -10.32 -1.88 -16.68
CA SER A 87 -9.81 -2.45 -15.42
C SER A 87 -9.35 -1.39 -14.42
N VAL A 88 -8.86 -0.24 -14.89
CA VAL A 88 -8.43 0.89 -14.03
C VAL A 88 -9.64 1.59 -13.43
N GLU A 89 -10.69 1.85 -14.22
CA GLU A 89 -11.94 2.41 -13.71
C GLU A 89 -12.60 1.48 -12.69
N LEU A 90 -12.60 0.17 -12.97
CA LEU A 90 -13.09 -0.83 -12.03
C LEU A 90 -12.31 -0.79 -10.70
N ASP A 91 -10.98 -0.78 -10.75
CA ASP A 91 -10.16 -0.66 -9.53
C ASP A 91 -10.48 0.61 -8.73
N ILE A 92 -10.67 1.76 -9.40
CA ILE A 92 -11.01 3.03 -8.76
C ILE A 92 -12.38 2.92 -8.06
N GLU A 93 -13.40 2.42 -8.76
CA GLU A 93 -14.74 2.25 -8.19
C GLU A 93 -14.78 1.29 -7.00
N LEU A 94 -14.00 0.20 -7.07
CA LEU A 94 -13.87 -0.75 -5.96
C LEU A 94 -13.12 -0.12 -4.78
N ALA A 95 -12.03 0.60 -5.03
CA ALA A 95 -11.29 1.31 -3.98
C ALA A 95 -12.16 2.36 -3.25
N LYS A 96 -13.18 2.93 -3.92
CA LYS A 96 -14.10 3.89 -3.29
C LYS A 96 -14.90 3.34 -2.14
N VAL A 97 -15.23 2.05 -2.18
CA VAL A 97 -16.12 1.42 -1.20
C VAL A 97 -15.39 0.48 -0.25
N SER A 98 -14.22 -0.03 -0.66
CA SER A 98 -13.52 -1.09 0.07
C SER A 98 -12.52 -0.60 1.10
N TYR A 99 -11.90 0.56 0.90
CA TYR A 99 -10.97 1.10 1.91
C TYR A 99 -11.74 1.75 3.06
N ARG A 100 -11.29 1.44 4.28
CA ARG A 100 -11.69 2.21 5.47
C ARG A 100 -11.29 3.67 5.28
N LYS A 101 -12.17 4.57 5.73
CA LYS A 101 -11.93 6.01 5.67
C LYS A 101 -11.11 6.48 6.87
N GLY A 102 -10.19 7.41 6.62
CA GLY A 102 -9.48 8.15 7.65
C GLY A 102 -7.96 8.00 7.59
N LEU A 103 -7.27 9.08 7.95
CA LEU A 103 -5.82 9.14 8.12
C LEU A 103 -5.44 8.69 9.54
N GLN A 104 -4.21 8.21 9.72
CA GLN A 104 -3.65 8.15 11.07
C GLN A 104 -3.58 9.57 11.67
N PRO A 105 -3.73 9.72 13.00
CA PRO A 105 -3.66 11.01 13.66
C PRO A 105 -2.39 11.77 13.31
N HIS A 106 -2.50 13.07 13.01
CA HIS A 106 -1.38 13.98 12.69
C HIS A 106 -0.64 13.70 11.38
N THR A 107 -1.22 12.90 10.47
CA THR A 107 -0.59 12.57 9.19
C THR A 107 -0.39 13.80 8.30
N VAL A 108 -1.37 14.70 8.26
CA VAL A 108 -1.28 15.90 7.40
C VAL A 108 -0.16 16.81 7.88
N GLU A 109 -0.11 17.09 9.19
CA GLU A 109 0.91 17.92 9.82
C GLU A 109 2.33 17.34 9.63
N MET A 110 2.44 16.00 9.66
CA MET A 110 3.70 15.31 9.38
C MET A 110 4.14 15.51 7.92
N LEU A 111 3.23 15.28 6.96
CA LEU A 111 3.53 15.43 5.53
C LEU A 111 3.89 16.89 5.17
N GLU A 112 3.20 17.87 5.76
CA GLU A 112 3.50 19.29 5.61
C GLU A 112 4.93 19.61 6.06
N LYS A 113 5.31 19.18 7.27
CA LYS A 113 6.65 19.41 7.81
C LYS A 113 7.78 18.77 7.00
N LEU A 114 7.54 17.56 6.48
CA LEU A 114 8.51 16.90 5.60
C LEU A 114 8.69 17.69 4.29
N LYS A 115 7.58 18.15 3.69
CA LYS A 115 7.58 18.97 2.47
C LYS A 115 8.30 20.32 2.69
N GLU A 116 8.02 21.00 3.80
CA GLU A 116 8.71 22.24 4.22
C GLU A 116 10.22 22.02 4.41
N SER A 117 10.61 20.82 4.86
CA SER A 117 12.01 20.42 5.04
C SER A 117 12.73 20.07 3.74
N GLY A 118 12.05 20.13 2.59
CA GLY A 118 12.59 19.80 1.28
C GLY A 118 12.83 18.31 1.06
N ILE A 119 12.17 17.45 1.83
CA ILE A 119 12.31 15.99 1.74
C ILE A 119 11.33 15.46 0.69
N GLU A 120 11.81 14.60 -0.21
CA GLU A 120 10.96 13.92 -1.18
C GLU A 120 10.12 12.83 -0.50
N ILE A 121 8.84 12.74 -0.83
CA ILE A 121 7.92 11.78 -0.20
C ILE A 121 7.40 10.80 -1.25
N GLY A 122 7.65 9.51 -1.03
CA GLY A 122 7.15 8.41 -1.85
C GLY A 122 6.20 7.52 -1.07
N MET A 123 5.31 6.82 -1.78
CA MET A 123 4.49 5.76 -1.21
C MET A 123 4.78 4.42 -1.87
N VAL A 124 4.90 3.36 -1.06
CA VAL A 124 5.08 1.99 -1.52
C VAL A 124 4.12 1.05 -0.76
N SER A 125 3.10 0.57 -1.45
CA SER A 125 2.05 -0.25 -0.85
C SER A 125 1.99 -1.64 -1.45
N ASN A 126 1.83 -2.65 -0.59
CA ASN A 126 1.36 -3.96 -1.00
C ASN A 126 -0.14 -3.86 -1.33
N CYS A 127 -0.46 -3.54 -2.58
CA CYS A 127 -1.81 -3.27 -3.03
C CYS A 127 -2.14 -4.12 -4.26
N VAL A 128 -3.30 -4.79 -4.23
CA VAL A 128 -3.78 -5.61 -5.36
C VAL A 128 -4.54 -4.79 -6.41
N LEU A 129 -4.95 -3.56 -6.09
CA LEU A 129 -5.54 -2.61 -7.04
C LEU A 129 -4.44 -1.75 -7.67
N SER A 130 -4.71 -1.12 -8.81
CA SER A 130 -3.73 -0.27 -9.50
C SER A 130 -3.22 0.90 -8.67
N GLY A 131 -2.03 1.40 -8.99
CA GLY A 131 -1.49 2.63 -8.42
C GLY A 131 -2.42 3.83 -8.65
N LYS A 132 -3.15 3.88 -9.77
CA LYS A 132 -4.16 4.92 -10.01
C LYS A 132 -5.33 4.90 -9.04
N SER A 133 -5.81 3.73 -8.66
CA SER A 133 -6.82 3.62 -7.61
C SER A 133 -6.29 4.07 -6.25
N LEU A 134 -5.01 3.79 -5.96
CA LEU A 134 -4.36 4.24 -4.73
C LEU A 134 -4.18 5.77 -4.73
N GLU A 135 -3.75 6.36 -5.85
CA GLU A 135 -3.70 7.81 -6.01
C GLU A 135 -5.07 8.47 -5.78
N ASP A 136 -6.14 7.92 -6.36
CA ASP A 136 -7.51 8.39 -6.16
C ASP A 136 -7.94 8.30 -4.68
N VAL A 137 -7.53 7.27 -3.95
CA VAL A 137 -7.76 7.20 -2.48
C VAL A 137 -7.04 8.34 -1.76
N LEU A 138 -5.78 8.63 -2.11
CA LEU A 138 -5.02 9.73 -1.51
C LEU A 138 -5.63 11.11 -1.85
N GLU A 139 -6.13 11.29 -3.08
CA GLU A 139 -6.79 12.52 -3.52
C GLU A 139 -8.05 12.78 -2.70
N ARG A 140 -8.88 11.75 -2.51
CA ARG A 140 -10.11 11.84 -1.71
C ARG A 140 -9.86 12.10 -0.22
N ASN A 141 -8.65 11.80 0.28
CA ASN A 141 -8.23 12.13 1.63
C ASN A 141 -7.39 13.43 1.71
N GLY A 142 -7.25 14.16 0.59
CA GLY A 142 -6.59 15.47 0.56
C GLY A 142 -5.06 15.41 0.76
N ILE A 143 -4.43 14.25 0.55
CA ILE A 143 -2.99 14.08 0.80
C ILE A 143 -2.18 13.67 -0.43
N ARG A 144 -2.82 13.48 -1.60
CA ARG A 144 -2.11 13.08 -2.82
C ARG A 144 -0.97 14.03 -3.17
N GLU A 145 -1.16 15.34 -2.99
CA GLU A 145 -0.20 16.37 -3.40
C GLU A 145 1.13 16.36 -2.62
N TYR A 146 1.20 15.65 -1.49
CA TYR A 146 2.45 15.50 -0.74
C TYR A 146 3.37 14.44 -1.35
N PHE A 147 2.81 13.47 -2.06
CA PHE A 147 3.57 12.35 -2.61
C PHE A 147 4.11 12.68 -4.01
N ASN A 148 5.43 12.69 -4.16
CA ASN A 148 6.10 12.78 -5.45
C ASN A 148 5.77 11.58 -6.34
N PHE A 149 5.56 10.42 -5.72
CA PHE A 149 5.12 9.21 -6.41
C PHE A 149 4.41 8.21 -5.52
N VAL A 150 3.62 7.35 -6.18
CA VAL A 150 2.91 6.23 -5.57
C VAL A 150 3.28 4.95 -6.32
N ILE A 151 3.67 3.92 -5.57
CA ILE A 151 3.96 2.58 -6.08
C ILE A 151 2.97 1.62 -5.42
N ALA A 152 2.08 1.04 -6.23
CA ALA A 152 1.32 -0.14 -5.85
C ALA A 152 2.07 -1.37 -6.37
N SER A 153 2.28 -2.38 -5.53
CA SER A 153 2.95 -3.63 -5.93
C SER A 153 2.34 -4.28 -7.16
N SER A 154 1.02 -4.15 -7.35
CA SER A 154 0.26 -4.71 -8.50
C SER A 154 0.72 -4.20 -9.85
N ASP A 155 1.27 -2.99 -9.92
CA ASP A 155 1.76 -2.38 -11.16
C ASP A 155 3.16 -2.90 -11.54
N TYR A 156 3.89 -3.50 -10.59
CA TYR A 156 5.29 -3.91 -10.75
C TYR A 156 5.53 -5.41 -10.58
N GLY A 157 4.52 -6.16 -10.12
CA GLY A 157 4.58 -7.61 -10.01
C GLY A 157 5.33 -8.16 -8.80
N PHE A 158 5.90 -7.29 -7.96
CA PHE A 158 6.63 -7.66 -6.74
C PHE A 158 6.05 -6.90 -5.56
N ARG A 159 5.90 -7.59 -4.42
CA ARG A 159 5.40 -6.99 -3.17
C ARG A 159 6.47 -7.04 -2.10
N LYS A 160 6.42 -6.13 -1.13
CA LYS A 160 7.27 -6.16 0.07
C LYS A 160 7.08 -7.51 0.80
N PRO A 161 8.16 -8.15 1.25
CA PRO A 161 9.52 -7.64 1.45
C PRO A 161 10.46 -7.87 0.25
N ASN A 162 9.95 -8.23 -0.93
CA ASN A 162 10.80 -8.50 -2.09
C ASN A 162 11.67 -7.28 -2.44
N PRO A 163 13.01 -7.41 -2.53
CA PRO A 163 13.91 -6.27 -2.71
C PRO A 163 13.67 -5.49 -4.02
N GLN A 164 13.04 -6.11 -5.03
CA GLN A 164 12.78 -5.44 -6.31
C GLN A 164 11.85 -4.23 -6.17
N ILE A 165 10.84 -4.27 -5.29
CA ILE A 165 9.94 -3.12 -5.13
C ILE A 165 10.65 -1.92 -4.49
N PHE A 166 11.54 -2.16 -3.52
CA PHE A 166 12.34 -1.12 -2.89
C PHE A 166 13.36 -0.53 -3.87
N LYS A 167 14.01 -1.37 -4.69
CA LYS A 167 14.91 -0.90 -5.76
C LYS A 167 14.18 -0.05 -6.79
N THR A 168 12.96 -0.40 -7.16
CA THR A 168 12.10 0.43 -8.01
C THR A 168 11.80 1.77 -7.35
N ALA A 169 11.49 1.78 -6.05
CA ALA A 169 11.24 3.03 -5.32
C ALA A 169 12.48 3.94 -5.28
N LEU A 170 13.67 3.39 -5.01
CA LEU A 170 14.95 4.11 -5.06
C LEU A 170 15.25 4.67 -6.46
N ALA A 171 15.00 3.88 -7.51
CA ALA A 171 15.17 4.35 -8.88
C ALA A 171 14.20 5.49 -9.23
N LYS A 172 12.98 5.47 -8.66
CA LYS A 172 11.96 6.49 -8.89
C LYS A 172 12.23 7.79 -8.13
N SER A 173 12.78 7.71 -6.92
CA SER A 173 13.22 8.87 -6.13
C SER A 173 14.56 9.44 -6.61
N GLY A 174 15.38 8.64 -7.29
CA GLY A 174 16.74 9.04 -7.65
C GLY A 174 17.69 9.17 -6.46
N THR A 175 17.32 8.61 -5.31
CA THR A 175 18.14 8.61 -4.08
C THR A 175 18.86 7.28 -3.87
N SER A 176 19.98 7.32 -3.16
CA SER A 176 20.65 6.10 -2.67
C SER A 176 19.92 5.49 -1.48
N ALA A 177 20.23 4.24 -1.14
CA ALA A 177 19.61 3.55 -0.01
C ALA A 177 19.93 4.26 1.32
N GLU A 178 21.16 4.74 1.46
CA GLU A 178 21.67 5.45 2.63
C GLU A 178 21.03 6.83 2.84
N GLU A 179 20.50 7.43 1.77
CA GLU A 179 19.80 8.72 1.80
C GLU A 179 18.27 8.56 1.89
N THR A 180 17.78 7.32 2.01
CA THR A 180 16.36 7.00 1.98
C THR A 180 15.95 6.35 3.29
N TRP A 181 14.82 6.80 3.84
CA TRP A 181 14.15 6.11 4.94
C TRP A 181 12.89 5.43 4.43
N TYR A 182 12.54 4.31 5.04
CA TYR A 182 11.28 3.63 4.81
C TYR A 182 10.51 3.57 6.13
N VAL A 183 9.25 3.99 6.11
CA VAL A 183 8.36 4.03 7.28
C VAL A 183 7.18 3.10 7.05
N GLY A 184 6.97 2.12 7.93
CA GLY A 184 5.83 1.20 7.84
C GLY A 184 5.52 0.49 9.16
N ASP A 185 4.37 -0.20 9.22
CA ASP A 185 3.87 -0.84 10.44
C ASP A 185 4.24 -2.34 10.54
N LYS A 186 4.54 -3.01 9.42
CA LYS A 186 4.79 -4.46 9.40
C LYS A 186 6.27 -4.79 9.46
N LEU A 187 6.72 -5.39 10.57
CA LEU A 187 8.09 -5.90 10.71
C LEU A 187 8.49 -6.84 9.56
N GLU A 188 7.64 -7.81 9.21
CA GLU A 188 7.94 -8.83 8.19
C GLU A 188 8.05 -8.27 6.77
N PHE A 189 7.30 -7.22 6.43
CA PHE A 189 7.22 -6.70 5.07
C PHE A 189 8.01 -5.41 4.90
N ASP A 190 7.76 -4.44 5.76
CA ASP A 190 8.33 -3.10 5.68
C ASP A 190 9.76 -3.09 6.19
N ILE A 191 9.96 -3.52 7.44
CA ILE A 191 11.27 -3.44 8.10
C ILE A 191 12.23 -4.45 7.49
N ALA A 192 11.80 -5.71 7.31
CA ALA A 192 12.62 -6.73 6.67
C ALA A 192 13.05 -6.33 5.26
N GLY A 193 12.11 -5.79 4.48
CA GLY A 193 12.34 -5.41 3.11
C GLY A 193 13.29 -4.20 2.98
N ALA A 194 13.06 -3.16 3.79
CA ALA A 194 13.90 -1.96 3.81
C ALA A 194 15.33 -2.28 4.27
N THR A 195 15.49 -2.98 5.39
CA THR A 195 16.81 -3.41 5.89
C THR A 195 17.53 -4.29 4.87
N GLY A 196 16.81 -5.17 4.18
CA GLY A 196 17.36 -6.06 3.15
C GLY A 196 17.97 -5.34 1.94
N VAL A 197 17.69 -4.06 1.73
CA VAL A 197 18.27 -3.24 0.65
C VAL A 197 19.11 -2.07 1.15
N GLY A 198 19.36 -1.99 2.46
CA GLY A 198 20.18 -0.93 3.07
C GLY A 198 19.46 0.41 3.27
N VAL A 199 18.13 0.44 3.15
CA VAL A 199 17.31 1.62 3.45
C VAL A 199 17.07 1.68 4.95
N THR A 200 17.17 2.87 5.56
CA THR A 200 16.91 3.04 7.00
C THR A 200 15.45 2.67 7.30
N ALA A 201 15.24 1.65 8.13
CA ALA A 201 13.94 1.10 8.43
C ALA A 201 13.35 1.73 9.71
N VAL A 202 12.26 2.47 9.55
CA VAL A 202 11.51 3.12 10.63
C VAL A 202 10.22 2.35 10.86
N TRP A 203 10.09 1.77 12.05
CA TRP A 203 8.89 1.07 12.45
C TRP A 203 7.89 2.02 13.09
N TYR A 204 6.75 2.20 12.44
CA TYR A 204 5.60 2.91 12.97
C TYR A 204 4.79 1.98 13.88
N ASN A 205 5.11 1.99 15.17
CA ASN A 205 4.54 1.10 16.18
C ASN A 205 3.46 1.80 17.03
N ALA A 206 2.44 2.37 16.37
CA ALA A 206 1.33 3.04 17.06
C ALA A 206 0.50 2.12 17.97
N ARG A 207 0.63 0.80 17.78
CA ARG A 207 -0.07 -0.23 18.56
C ARG A 207 0.75 -0.79 19.71
N GLU A 208 1.99 -0.34 19.88
CA GLU A 208 2.91 -0.81 20.92
C GLU A 208 3.10 -2.33 20.90
N GLU A 209 3.20 -2.89 19.70
CA GLU A 209 3.52 -4.30 19.50
C GLU A 209 4.95 -4.58 19.98
N VAL A 210 5.20 -5.82 20.40
CA VAL A 210 6.53 -6.25 20.80
C VAL A 210 7.30 -6.65 19.56
N ALA A 211 8.45 -6.02 19.32
CA ALA A 211 9.35 -6.44 18.26
C ALA A 211 9.73 -7.91 18.46
N ASP A 212 9.55 -8.73 17.41
CA ASP A 212 10.03 -10.11 17.40
C ASP A 212 11.55 -10.12 17.12
N LYS A 213 12.07 -11.11 16.39
CA LYS A 213 13.50 -11.24 16.07
C LYS A 213 14.09 -10.10 15.25
N MET A 214 13.26 -9.26 14.64
CA MET A 214 13.69 -8.19 13.75
C MET A 214 13.79 -6.87 14.51
N LYS A 215 14.93 -6.20 14.38
CA LYS A 215 15.19 -4.92 15.03
C LYS A 215 15.14 -3.79 13.98
N PRO A 216 14.19 -2.85 14.06
CA PRO A 216 14.21 -1.67 13.20
C PRO A 216 15.38 -0.73 13.57
N ASP A 217 15.79 0.12 12.64
CA ASP A 217 16.79 1.15 12.90
C ASP A 217 16.22 2.23 13.84
N ILE A 218 14.95 2.56 13.63
CA ILE A 218 14.19 3.55 14.40
C ILE A 218 12.80 2.97 14.70
N GLU A 219 12.31 3.17 15.91
CA GLU A 219 10.92 2.90 16.28
C GLU A 219 10.26 4.22 16.68
N VAL A 220 9.03 4.44 16.23
CA VAL A 220 8.22 5.62 16.57
C VAL A 220 6.80 5.18 16.89
N LYS A 221 6.18 5.80 17.89
CA LYS A 221 4.79 5.50 18.30
C LYS A 221 3.77 6.45 17.68
N ASP A 222 4.22 7.64 17.30
CA ASP A 222 3.39 8.67 16.70
C ASP A 222 4.19 9.56 15.75
N TRP A 223 3.47 10.41 15.01
CA TRP A 223 4.09 11.31 14.05
C TRP A 223 4.85 12.48 14.65
N TRP A 224 4.57 12.87 15.90
CA TRP A 224 5.34 13.90 16.58
C TRP A 224 6.73 13.40 16.97
N GLU A 225 6.82 12.16 17.44
CA GLU A 225 8.09 11.48 17.68
C GLU A 225 8.91 11.35 16.41
N PHE A 226 8.26 10.89 15.33
CA PHE A 226 8.90 10.77 14.03
C PHE A 226 9.48 12.09 13.54
N ILE A 227 8.68 13.17 13.56
CA ILE A 227 9.14 14.51 13.16
C ILE A 227 10.30 14.98 14.03
N ARG A 228 10.23 14.82 15.36
CA ARG A 228 11.33 15.20 16.26
C ARG A 228 12.64 14.49 15.89
N ILE A 229 12.56 13.21 15.51
CA ILE A 229 13.74 12.44 15.09
C ILE A 229 14.28 12.97 13.76
N VAL A 230 13.42 13.21 12.77
CA VAL A 230 13.82 13.79 11.48
C VAL A 230 14.50 15.15 11.68
N GLU A 231 13.95 16.02 12.53
CA GLU A 231 14.50 17.35 12.83
C GLU A 231 15.87 17.31 13.54
N GLN A 232 16.23 16.20 14.20
CA GLN A 232 17.52 16.01 14.87
C GLN A 232 18.63 15.47 13.95
N THR A 233 18.28 15.03 12.74
CA THR A 233 19.25 14.57 11.74
C THR A 233 20.06 15.74 11.16
N ARG A 234 21.26 15.44 10.66
CA ARG A 234 22.15 16.43 10.03
C ARG A 234 22.35 16.17 8.54
#